data_AF-A0A7K1CL98-F1
#
_entry.id   AF-A0A7K1CL98-F1
#
_cell.length_a   1.000
_cell.length_b   1.000
_cell.length_c   1.000
_cell.angle_alpha   90.00
_cell.angle_beta   90.00
_cell.angle_gamma   90.00
#
_symmetry.space_group_name_H-M   'P 1'
#
loop_
_entity.id
_entity.type
_entity.pdbx_description
1 polymer ?
#
loop_
_entity_poly.entity_id
_entity_poly.type
_entity_poly.pdbx_seq_one_letter_code
_entity_poly.pdbx_strand_id
1 'polypeptide(L)'
;MSDDFKPGLEGVIAFESEIAEPDKEGSALRYRGVDIEDLVGRVSFGNVWGLLVDDEFNPGLPPAEPFPIPVHSGDVRVDVQSAIAMLAPAWGLKPLLDISD
;
A
#
# COMPACT_ATOMS: atom_id res chain seq x y z
N MET A 1 8.30 -20.42 32.32
CA MET A 1 7.52 -19.84 31.21
C MET A 1 6.86 -21.01 30.52
N SER A 2 5.55 -20.98 30.30
CA SER A 2 4.85 -22.09 29.63
C SER A 2 5.47 -22.31 28.25
N ASP A 3 5.69 -23.56 27.86
CA ASP A 3 6.28 -23.96 26.57
C ASP A 3 5.42 -23.55 25.34
N ASP A 4 4.25 -22.94 25.56
CA ASP A 4 3.32 -22.46 24.54
C ASP A 4 3.56 -21.01 24.08
N PHE A 5 4.34 -20.19 24.79
CA PHE A 5 4.60 -18.82 24.34
C PHE A 5 5.74 -18.78 23.31
N LYS A 6 5.41 -18.36 22.09
CA LYS A 6 6.38 -18.05 21.02
C LYS A 6 6.41 -16.54 20.77
N PRO A 7 7.57 -15.86 20.95
CA PRO A 7 7.69 -14.45 20.61
C PRO A 7 7.39 -14.19 19.12
N GLY A 8 6.70 -13.09 18.82
CA GLY A 8 6.27 -12.75 17.45
C GLY A 8 4.83 -13.19 17.15
N LEU A 9 4.44 -13.10 15.87
CA LEU A 9 3.08 -13.40 15.39
C LEU A 9 3.09 -14.37 14.20
N GLU A 10 4.13 -15.20 14.09
CA GLU A 10 4.22 -16.21 13.02
C GLU A 10 3.03 -17.18 13.10
N GLY A 11 2.30 -17.32 11.99
CA GLY A 11 1.10 -18.16 11.90
C GLY A 11 -0.16 -17.56 12.54
N VAL A 12 -0.09 -16.37 13.14
CA VAL A 12 -1.26 -15.69 13.69
C VAL A 12 -1.95 -14.87 12.60
N ILE A 13 -3.20 -15.22 12.28
CA ILE A 13 -4.03 -14.47 11.34
C ILE A 13 -4.54 -13.21 12.06
N ALA A 14 -4.07 -12.04 11.62
CA ALA A 14 -4.48 -10.76 12.18
C ALA A 14 -5.71 -10.15 11.47
N PHE A 15 -5.87 -10.46 10.18
CA PHE A 15 -6.93 -9.93 9.33
C PHE A 15 -7.17 -10.83 8.12
N GLU A 16 -8.40 -10.83 7.64
CA GLU A 16 -8.77 -11.31 6.30
C GLU A 16 -8.66 -10.13 5.33
N SER A 17 -8.39 -10.40 4.05
CA SER A 17 -8.22 -9.35 3.03
C SER A 17 -8.66 -9.83 1.67
N GLU A 18 -9.26 -8.92 0.91
CA GLU A 18 -9.68 -9.12 -0.48
C GLU A 18 -8.71 -8.45 -1.47
N ILE A 19 -7.61 -7.85 -0.99
CA ILE A 19 -6.70 -7.03 -1.81
C ILE A 19 -5.85 -7.89 -2.76
N ALA A 20 -5.25 -8.95 -2.23
CA ALA A 20 -4.34 -9.82 -2.98
C ALA A 20 -4.26 -11.22 -2.37
N GLU A 21 -4.02 -12.20 -3.23
CA GLU A 21 -3.85 -13.60 -2.86
C GLU A 21 -2.44 -14.06 -3.25
N PRO A 22 -1.53 -14.26 -2.28
CA PRO A 22 -0.25 -14.93 -2.50
C PRO A 22 -0.44 -16.46 -2.40
N ASP A 23 -0.68 -17.10 -3.54
CA ASP A 23 -0.86 -18.55 -3.66
C ASP A 23 0.50 -19.26 -3.70
N LYS A 24 1.01 -19.63 -2.51
CA LYS A 24 2.33 -20.26 -2.37
C LYS A 24 2.38 -21.67 -2.98
N GLU A 25 1.30 -22.44 -2.92
CA GLU A 25 1.26 -23.80 -3.45
C GLU A 25 1.11 -23.79 -4.98
N GLY A 26 0.25 -22.91 -5.51
CA GLY A 26 0.05 -22.68 -6.93
C GLY A 26 1.13 -21.84 -7.60
N SER A 27 2.05 -21.26 -6.83
CA SER A 27 3.13 -20.38 -7.31
C SER A 27 2.62 -19.16 -8.10
N ALA A 28 1.51 -18.57 -7.64
CA ALA A 28 0.89 -17.40 -8.25
C ALA A 28 0.75 -16.26 -7.25
N LEU A 29 0.75 -15.02 -7.76
CA LEU A 29 0.37 -13.85 -6.99
C LEU A 29 -0.74 -13.14 -7.76
N ARG A 30 -1.89 -12.96 -7.11
CA ARG A 30 -3.06 -12.33 -7.73
C ARG A 30 -3.43 -11.05 -7.01
N TYR A 31 -3.57 -9.96 -7.75
CA TYR A 31 -4.11 -8.70 -7.27
C TYR A 31 -5.57 -8.63 -7.67
N ARG A 32 -6.48 -8.64 -6.68
CA ARG A 32 -7.92 -8.75 -6.93
C ARG A 32 -8.28 -9.89 -7.90
N GLY A 33 -7.65 -11.06 -7.73
CA GLY A 33 -7.85 -12.22 -8.61
C GLY A 33 -7.15 -12.15 -9.97
N VAL A 34 -6.52 -11.04 -10.35
CA VAL A 34 -5.73 -10.90 -11.59
C VAL A 34 -4.29 -11.31 -11.35
N ASP A 35 -3.77 -12.25 -12.13
CA ASP A 35 -2.38 -12.69 -12.02
C ASP A 35 -1.40 -11.56 -12.37
N ILE A 36 -0.34 -11.40 -11.58
CA ILE A 36 0.70 -10.40 -11.85
C ILE A 36 1.40 -10.62 -13.19
N GLU A 37 1.50 -11.85 -13.70
CA GLU A 37 2.11 -12.13 -15.00
C GLU A 37 1.30 -11.54 -16.17
N ASP A 38 0.00 -11.33 -15.96
CA ASP A 38 -0.87 -10.64 -16.91
C ASP A 38 -0.81 -9.10 -16.79
N LEU A 39 -0.22 -8.58 -15.71
CA LEU A 39 -0.05 -7.14 -15.46
C LEU A 39 1.33 -6.64 -15.89
N VAL A 40 2.39 -7.38 -15.56
CA VAL A 40 3.78 -6.94 -15.73
C VAL A 40 4.10 -6.65 -17.21
N GLY A 41 4.61 -5.45 -17.46
CA GLY A 41 4.97 -5.00 -18.82
C GLY A 41 3.77 -4.67 -19.73
N ARG A 42 2.54 -4.85 -19.25
CA ARG A 42 1.30 -4.61 -20.01
C ARG A 42 0.45 -3.49 -19.42
N VAL A 43 0.37 -3.42 -18.09
CA VAL A 43 -0.44 -2.47 -17.34
C VAL A 43 0.49 -1.50 -16.59
N SER A 44 0.14 -0.22 -16.59
CA SER A 44 0.93 0.79 -15.89
C SER A 44 0.84 0.59 -14.37
N PHE A 45 1.89 0.98 -13.63
CA PHE A 45 1.84 0.96 -12.16
C PHE A 45 0.64 1.74 -11.61
N GLY A 46 0.29 2.88 -12.21
CA GLY A 46 -0.84 3.69 -11.76
C GLY A 46 -2.19 2.97 -11.89
N ASN A 47 -2.39 2.18 -12.95
CA ASN A 47 -3.60 1.38 -13.09
C ASN A 47 -3.61 0.16 -12.16
N VAL A 48 -2.44 -0.46 -11.89
CA VAL A 48 -2.33 -1.53 -10.88
C VAL A 48 -2.59 -1.00 -9.46
N TRP A 49 -2.18 0.23 -9.16
CA TRP A 49 -2.52 0.90 -7.91
C TRP A 49 -4.04 1.05 -7.77
N GLY A 50 -4.73 1.50 -8.83
CA GLY A 50 -6.19 1.57 -8.86
C GLY A 50 -6.84 0.21 -8.61
N LEU A 51 -6.36 -0.84 -9.28
CA LEU A 51 -6.85 -2.20 -9.07
C LEU A 51 -6.75 -2.62 -7.60
N LEU A 52 -5.60 -2.42 -6.96
CA LEU A 52 -5.39 -2.83 -5.57
C LEU A 52 -6.29 -2.06 -4.60
N VAL A 53 -6.40 -0.74 -4.77
CA VAL A 53 -7.13 0.14 -3.86
C VAL A 53 -8.64 0.06 -4.07
N ASP A 54 -9.09 0.13 -5.32
CA ASP A 54 -10.50 0.34 -5.70
C ASP A 54 -11.15 -0.86 -6.39
N ASP A 55 -10.41 -1.95 -6.66
CA ASP A 55 -10.85 -3.08 -7.51
C ASP A 55 -11.21 -2.65 -8.95
N GLU A 56 -10.65 -1.53 -9.41
CA GLU A 56 -10.86 -0.99 -10.75
C GLU A 56 -9.56 -0.44 -11.35
N PHE A 57 -9.30 -0.67 -12.64
CA PHE A 57 -8.08 -0.17 -13.27
C PHE A 57 -8.06 1.35 -13.45
N ASN A 58 -9.22 2.00 -13.57
CA ASN A 58 -9.34 3.42 -13.87
C ASN A 58 -10.13 4.13 -12.75
N PRO A 59 -9.82 5.40 -12.45
CA PRO A 59 -8.87 6.28 -13.14
C PRO A 59 -7.39 5.95 -12.89
N GLY A 60 -7.10 5.08 -11.91
CA GLY A 60 -5.73 4.76 -11.49
C GLY A 60 -5.09 5.91 -10.71
N LEU A 61 -3.79 5.79 -10.41
CA LEU A 61 -3.05 6.79 -9.65
C LEU A 61 -2.92 8.11 -10.45
N PRO A 62 -3.43 9.23 -9.93
CA PRO A 62 -3.32 10.52 -10.61
C PRO A 62 -1.87 11.05 -10.60
N PRO A 63 -1.51 11.96 -11.54
CA PRO A 63 -0.22 12.62 -11.51
C PRO A 63 -0.07 13.47 -10.23
N ALA A 64 1.15 13.50 -9.69
CA ALA A 64 1.44 14.33 -8.53
C ALA A 64 1.38 15.82 -8.88
N GLU A 65 0.80 16.61 -7.98
CA GLU A 65 0.89 18.06 -8.04
C GLU A 65 2.31 18.54 -7.70
N PRO A 66 2.74 19.71 -8.20
CA PRO A 66 4.03 20.27 -7.81
C PRO A 66 4.09 20.55 -6.30
N PHE A 67 5.00 19.86 -5.61
CA PHE A 67 5.22 20.04 -4.18
C PHE A 67 6.73 20.04 -3.87
N PRO A 68 7.28 21.12 -3.29
CA PRO A 68 8.70 21.15 -2.92
C PRO A 68 8.96 20.20 -1.75
N ILE A 69 9.95 19.31 -1.89
CA ILE A 69 10.34 18.40 -0.80
C ILE A 69 10.92 19.23 0.34
N PRO A 70 10.32 19.22 1.56
CA PRO A 70 10.73 20.13 2.63
C PRO A 70 11.94 19.64 3.43
N VAL A 71 12.37 18.39 3.23
CA VAL A 71 13.46 17.74 3.98
C VAL A 71 14.54 17.26 3.03
N HIS A 72 15.80 17.57 3.35
CA HIS A 72 16.98 17.18 2.58
C HIS A 72 18.08 16.69 3.52
N SER A 73 17.91 15.48 4.05
CA SER A 73 18.82 14.87 5.02
C SER A 73 20.07 14.23 4.39
N GLY A 74 20.04 14.00 3.07
CA GLY A 74 21.03 13.20 2.35
C GLY A 74 20.69 11.70 2.29
N ASP A 75 19.59 11.27 2.93
CA ASP A 75 19.01 9.93 2.82
C ASP A 75 17.59 10.03 2.24
N VAL A 76 17.39 9.53 1.02
CA VAL A 76 16.12 9.59 0.29
C VAL A 76 14.97 8.94 1.08
N ARG A 77 15.23 7.87 1.82
CA ARG A 77 14.21 7.18 2.62
C ARG A 77 13.79 8.06 3.80
N VAL A 78 14.73 8.71 4.47
CA VAL A 78 14.43 9.66 5.55
C VAL A 78 13.62 10.83 5.02
N ASP A 79 14.02 11.37 3.87
CA ASP A 79 13.35 12.52 3.25
C ASP A 79 11.87 12.22 2.94
N VAL A 80 11.56 11.08 2.30
CA VAL A 80 10.17 10.71 1.98
C VAL A 80 9.36 10.35 3.24
N GLN A 81 9.96 9.64 4.20
CA GLN A 81 9.28 9.25 5.44
C GLN A 81 8.87 10.49 6.25
N SER A 82 9.76 11.47 6.36
CA SER A 82 9.46 12.74 7.03
C SER A 82 8.46 13.58 6.24
N ALA A 83 8.64 13.70 4.92
CA ALA A 83 7.76 14.52 4.08
C ALA A 83 6.32 14.01 4.07
N ILE A 84 6.07 12.70 4.00
CA ILE A 84 4.72 12.12 4.02
C ILE A 84 3.98 12.49 5.32
N ALA A 85 4.64 12.38 6.47
CA ALA A 85 4.02 12.74 7.75
C ALA A 85 3.64 14.23 7.83
N MET A 86 4.39 15.10 7.14
CA MET A 86 4.14 16.54 7.09
C MET A 86 2.99 16.93 6.16
N LEU A 87 2.54 16.03 5.26
CA LEU A 87 1.41 16.30 4.37
C LEU A 87 0.08 16.41 5.13
N ALA A 88 -0.09 15.70 6.24
CA ALA A 88 -1.34 15.71 7.00
C ALA A 88 -1.76 17.13 7.44
N PRO A 89 -0.93 17.91 8.17
CA PRO A 89 -1.28 19.30 8.48
C PRO A 89 -1.27 20.21 7.25
N ALA A 90 -0.42 19.96 6.25
CA ALA A 90 -0.34 20.79 5.04
C ALA A 90 -1.61 20.72 4.18
N TRP A 91 -2.25 19.55 4.11
CA TRP A 91 -3.46 19.30 3.33
C TRP A 91 -4.73 19.23 4.19
N GLY A 92 -4.62 19.41 5.51
CA GLY A 92 -5.76 19.32 6.42
C GLY A 92 -6.37 17.92 6.48
N LEU A 93 -5.57 16.88 6.27
CA LEU A 93 -6.02 15.48 6.39
C LEU A 93 -6.44 15.21 7.83
N LYS A 94 -7.60 14.58 8.00
CA LYS A 94 -8.17 14.26 9.30
C LYS A 94 -8.04 12.76 9.59
N PRO A 95 -8.07 12.35 10.87
CA PRO A 95 -8.24 10.96 11.24
C PRO A 95 -9.46 10.34 10.53
N LEU A 96 -9.38 9.06 10.20
CA LEU A 96 -10.46 8.36 9.49
C LEU A 96 -11.80 8.42 10.24
N LEU A 97 -11.76 8.39 11.58
CA LEU A 97 -12.96 8.50 12.42
C LEU A 97 -13.63 9.88 12.40
N ASP A 98 -12.96 10.89 11.86
CA ASP A 98 -13.41 12.29 11.81
C ASP A 98 -13.84 12.74 10.41
N ILE A 99 -13.88 11.82 9.43
CA ILE A 99 -14.37 12.07 8.07
C ILE A 99 -15.64 11.28 7.80
N SER A 100 -16.50 11.79 6.92
CA SER A 100 -17.64 11.02 6.41
C SER A 100 -17.17 10.11 5.28
N ASP A 101 -17.86 8.97 5.12
CA ASP A 101 -17.77 8.14 3.91
C ASP A 101 -18.18 8.92 2.65
#